data_AF-A0A7L4QIV6-F1
#
_entry.id   AF-A0A7L4QIV6-F1
#
_cell.length_a   1.000
_cell.length_b   1.000
_cell.length_c   1.000
_cell.angle_alpha   90.00
_cell.angle_beta   90.00
_cell.angle_gamma   90.00
#
_symmetry.space_group_name_H-M   'P 1'
#
loop_
_entity.id
_entity.type
_entity.pdbx_description
1 polymer ?
#
loop_
_entity_poly.entity_id
_entity_poly.type
_entity_poly.pdbx_seq_one_letter_code
_entity_poly.pdbx_strand_id
1 'polypeptide(L)'
;KKLTIKLKQLTPREGVYWTFPLKIAVLDNNGNYIIESIKKIEGQESSIEFENIPEPHFLSLNRDYSFYGKITFDIPSKEIISQIRKDKNLIAKYVSFYKLLDTEKMRLLDNLNLEPTEEIIDLYYELLSDENLMENAGGQFLTIFESVDERKFAHHYTKMYYVKKKLMESIGKKYKKEILEIYNKYNVPCQGKNYVETKSIEIKRRQVKNLALSLLASIDTQDIHNIIKEQLEGSDSATDKLTAFSLYLNSSARDKMEVLKLVEERSRKNLVSWESFLAIISSNSSEDTLKIIKKIESSDSFRIEQSNDQRALYVQFAHNRKKSLETEEGRDFLKNSIIKLSKINEYTAVNAIKVFGNIDDMEEKYHLDLIKVLVDIMSSISQEKMPSVYNTARRLLIGAPVAVGKYKERYGELNFIK
;
A
#
# COMPACT_ATOMS: atom_id res chain seq x y z
N LYS A 1 9.81 41.32 4.71
CA LYS A 1 10.06 40.97 3.29
C LYS A 1 8.70 40.69 2.63
N LYS A 2 8.57 40.86 1.30
CA LYS A 2 7.37 40.45 0.57
C LYS A 2 7.55 39.01 0.10
N LEU A 3 6.59 38.14 0.39
CA LEU A 3 6.58 36.75 -0.10
C LEU A 3 5.49 36.63 -1.17
N THR A 4 5.87 36.18 -2.36
CA THR A 4 4.95 35.96 -3.48
C THR A 4 4.97 34.48 -3.85
N ILE A 5 3.82 33.81 -3.72
CA ILE A 5 3.62 32.44 -4.18
C ILE A 5 2.94 32.51 -5.54
N LYS A 6 3.61 32.00 -6.58
CA LYS A 6 3.04 31.84 -7.92
C LYS A 6 2.60 30.40 -8.12
N LEU A 7 1.35 30.22 -8.54
CA LEU A 7 0.72 28.92 -8.72
C LEU A 7 0.32 28.76 -10.18
N LYS A 8 0.54 27.56 -10.71
CA LYS A 8 0.05 27.16 -12.03
C LYS A 8 -0.73 25.85 -11.92
N GLN A 9 -2.00 25.87 -12.31
CA GLN A 9 -2.83 24.68 -12.39
C GLN A 9 -2.51 23.90 -13.67
N LEU A 10 -2.17 22.62 -13.51
CA LEU A 10 -2.06 21.66 -14.59
C LEU A 10 -3.30 20.77 -14.59
N THR A 11 -3.99 20.66 -15.72
CA THR A 11 -5.24 19.89 -15.82
C THR A 11 -5.14 18.84 -16.93
N PRO A 12 -5.84 17.69 -16.80
CA PRO A 12 -5.79 16.62 -17.81
C PRO A 12 -6.40 17.02 -19.16
N ARG A 13 -7.18 18.11 -19.21
CA ARG A 13 -7.80 18.66 -20.42
C ARG A 13 -7.53 20.16 -20.47
N GLU A 14 -6.87 20.61 -21.52
CA GLU A 14 -6.57 22.02 -21.73
C GLU A 14 -7.85 22.88 -21.68
N GLY A 15 -7.75 24.07 -21.09
CA GLY A 15 -8.85 25.03 -20.96
C GLY A 15 -9.88 24.71 -19.88
N VAL A 16 -9.83 23.54 -19.24
CA VAL A 16 -10.70 23.21 -18.11
C VAL A 16 -9.93 23.42 -16.82
N TYR A 17 -10.26 24.49 -16.09
CA TYR A 17 -9.67 24.81 -14.79
C TYR A 17 -10.69 24.58 -13.67
N TRP A 18 -10.21 24.12 -12.52
CA TRP A 18 -11.06 23.93 -11.34
C TRP A 18 -10.96 25.10 -10.38
N THR A 19 -12.08 25.45 -9.77
CA THR A 19 -12.14 26.37 -8.63
C THR A 19 -12.01 25.60 -7.33
N PHE A 20 -11.03 25.94 -6.49
CA PHE A 20 -10.80 25.23 -5.22
C PHE A 20 -10.19 26.16 -4.15
N PRO A 21 -10.42 25.88 -2.84
CA PRO A 21 -9.73 26.57 -1.78
C PRO A 21 -8.34 25.96 -1.55
N LEU A 22 -7.33 26.82 -1.41
CA LEU A 22 -5.97 26.42 -1.08
C LEU A 22 -5.59 27.05 0.27
N LYS A 23 -5.46 26.22 1.30
CA LYS A 23 -4.99 26.61 2.63
C LYS A 23 -3.47 26.54 2.68
N ILE A 24 -2.85 27.66 3.03
CA ILE A 24 -1.39 27.85 3.10
C ILE A 24 -1.02 28.45 4.45
N ALA A 25 0.09 28.00 5.02
CA ALA A 25 0.74 28.69 6.12
C ALA A 25 2.21 28.95 5.84
N VAL A 26 2.70 30.06 6.38
CA VAL A 26 4.12 30.40 6.48
C VAL A 26 4.50 30.26 7.94
N LEU A 27 5.55 29.48 8.24
CA LEU A 27 5.94 29.17 9.61
C LEU A 27 7.37 29.62 9.93
N ASP A 28 7.60 29.93 11.21
CA ASP A 28 8.92 30.21 11.77
C ASP A 28 9.72 28.91 12.04
N ASN A 29 10.96 29.06 12.52
CA ASN A 29 11.85 27.93 12.83
C ASN A 29 11.31 26.98 13.92
N ASN A 30 10.33 27.43 14.71
CA ASN A 30 9.70 26.67 15.78
C ASN A 30 8.36 26.05 15.34
N GLY A 31 7.94 26.24 14.09
CA GLY A 31 6.65 25.78 13.59
C GLY A 31 5.47 26.60 14.12
N ASN A 32 5.70 27.85 14.55
CA ASN A 32 4.62 28.78 14.85
C ASN A 32 4.17 29.51 13.58
N TYR A 33 2.89 29.85 13.53
CA TYR A 33 2.32 30.57 12.41
C TYR A 33 2.84 32.00 12.37
N ILE A 34 3.49 32.35 11.26
CA ILE A 34 3.68 33.75 10.87
C ILE A 34 2.39 34.26 10.23
N ILE A 35 1.87 33.49 9.28
CA ILE A 35 0.57 33.74 8.64
C ILE A 35 -0.06 32.42 8.19
N GLU A 36 -1.39 32.33 8.30
CA GLU A 36 -2.18 31.27 7.69
C GLU A 36 -3.31 31.91 6.88
N SER A 37 -3.56 31.42 5.67
CA SER A 37 -4.58 31.98 4.80
C SER A 37 -5.19 30.89 3.92
N ILE A 38 -6.49 31.03 3.64
CA ILE A 38 -7.20 30.25 2.63
C ILE A 38 -7.43 31.16 1.43
N LYS A 39 -6.96 30.75 0.26
CA LYS A 39 -7.14 31.48 -0.99
C LYS A 39 -7.94 30.65 -1.97
N LYS A 40 -8.93 31.27 -2.60
CA LYS A 40 -9.68 30.67 -3.69
C LYS A 40 -8.85 30.75 -4.96
N ILE A 41 -8.59 29.61 -5.60
CA ILE A 41 -7.87 29.53 -6.87
C ILE A 41 -8.90 29.39 -7.98
N GLU A 42 -8.85 30.27 -8.98
CA GLU A 42 -9.84 30.39 -10.07
C GLU A 42 -9.13 30.65 -11.39
N GLY A 43 -8.38 29.67 -11.90
CA GLY A 43 -7.74 29.81 -13.21
C GLY A 43 -6.42 29.05 -13.34
N GLN A 44 -5.81 29.20 -14.51
CA GLN A 44 -4.54 28.56 -14.83
C GLN A 44 -3.41 29.09 -13.95
N GLU A 45 -3.32 30.40 -13.78
CA GLU A 45 -2.27 31.05 -13.01
C GLU A 45 -2.90 31.84 -11.87
N SER A 46 -2.23 31.85 -10.72
CA SER A 46 -2.66 32.63 -9.56
C SER A 46 -1.44 33.10 -8.79
N SER A 47 -1.54 34.27 -8.17
CA SER A 47 -0.51 34.79 -7.31
C SER A 47 -1.08 35.14 -5.95
N ILE A 48 -0.38 34.70 -4.90
CA ILE A 48 -0.71 35.00 -3.51
C ILE A 48 0.45 35.80 -2.94
N GLU A 49 0.15 37.01 -2.48
CA GLU A 49 1.14 37.91 -1.92
C GLU A 49 0.91 38.07 -0.41
N PHE A 50 2.00 37.97 0.33
CA PHE A 50 2.03 38.23 1.76
C PHE A 50 3.04 39.35 2.05
N GLU A 51 2.58 40.38 2.73
CA GLU A 51 3.40 41.51 3.16
C GLU A 51 3.92 41.30 4.58
N ASN A 52 4.99 42.02 4.93
CA ASN A 52 5.56 42.03 6.28
C ASN A 52 5.95 40.64 6.82
N ILE A 53 6.34 39.72 5.92
CA ILE A 53 6.81 38.39 6.28
C ILE A 53 8.27 38.47 6.74
N PRO A 54 8.62 38.10 7.99
CA PRO A 54 10.01 37.89 8.40
C PRO A 54 10.61 36.74 7.58
N GLU A 55 11.90 36.45 7.72
CA GLU A 55 12.50 35.33 6.99
C GLU A 55 11.80 34.01 7.37
N PRO A 56 11.08 33.37 6.43
CA PRO A 56 10.28 32.18 6.74
C PRO A 56 11.18 30.95 6.83
N HIS A 57 10.81 29.98 7.67
CA HIS A 57 11.56 28.73 7.77
C HIS A 57 11.10 27.69 6.74
N PHE A 58 9.78 27.52 6.60
CA PHE A 58 9.18 26.64 5.61
C PHE A 58 7.75 27.07 5.27
N LEU A 59 7.27 26.61 4.12
CA LEU A 59 5.90 26.78 3.66
C LEU A 59 5.13 25.48 3.83
N SER A 60 3.93 25.57 4.42
CA SER A 60 3.01 24.45 4.56
C SER A 60 1.83 24.66 3.62
N LEU A 61 1.83 23.92 2.51
CA LEU A 61 0.86 24.05 1.41
C LEU A 61 -0.20 22.95 1.47
N ASN A 62 -1.39 23.25 0.95
CA ASN A 62 -2.56 22.35 0.96
C ASN A 62 -2.90 21.79 2.35
N ARG A 63 -2.86 22.65 3.37
CA ARG A 63 -3.15 22.26 4.75
C ARG A 63 -4.58 21.75 4.87
N ASP A 64 -4.77 20.80 5.77
CA ASP A 64 -6.04 20.08 5.98
C ASP A 64 -6.59 19.42 4.71
N TYR A 65 -5.72 19.20 3.71
CA TYR A 65 -6.11 18.72 2.39
C TYR A 65 -7.23 19.58 1.76
N SER A 66 -7.10 20.91 1.92
CA SER A 66 -8.06 21.92 1.47
C SER A 66 -8.54 21.76 0.02
N PHE A 67 -7.73 21.15 -0.85
CA PHE A 67 -8.19 20.68 -2.15
C PHE A 67 -7.66 19.28 -2.48
N TYR A 68 -8.43 18.58 -3.30
CA TYR A 68 -8.09 17.26 -3.83
C TYR A 68 -7.18 17.40 -5.06
N GLY A 69 -5.87 17.29 -4.85
CA GLY A 69 -4.90 17.32 -5.93
C GLY A 69 -3.46 17.30 -5.43
N LYS A 70 -2.51 17.49 -6.35
CA LYS A 70 -1.08 17.43 -6.07
C LYS A 70 -0.45 18.82 -6.18
N ILE A 71 0.43 19.15 -5.24
CA ILE A 71 1.30 20.31 -5.33
C ILE A 71 2.72 19.85 -5.62
N THR A 72 3.21 20.23 -6.79
CA THR A 72 4.62 20.12 -7.17
C THR A 72 5.29 21.47 -6.96
N PHE A 73 6.28 21.49 -6.08
CA PHE A 73 7.13 22.64 -5.82
C PHE A 73 8.50 22.10 -5.39
N ASP A 74 9.57 22.69 -5.91
CA ASP A 74 10.94 22.26 -5.68
C ASP A 74 11.41 22.78 -4.32
N ILE A 75 11.28 21.92 -3.31
CA ILE A 75 11.73 22.18 -1.93
C ILE A 75 12.93 21.27 -1.66
N PRO A 76 14.07 21.81 -1.17
CA PRO A 76 15.17 20.98 -0.72
C PRO A 76 14.72 20.01 0.38
N SER A 77 15.22 18.77 0.38
CA SER A 77 14.82 17.75 1.36
C SER A 77 14.96 18.20 2.81
N LYS A 78 15.97 19.02 3.12
CA LYS A 78 16.19 19.59 4.46
C LYS A 78 15.02 20.44 4.96
N GLU A 79 14.39 21.22 4.08
CA GLU A 79 13.23 22.04 4.43
C GLU A 79 11.98 21.17 4.63
N ILE A 80 11.79 20.13 3.81
CA ILE A 80 10.71 19.15 3.97
C ILE A 80 10.84 18.44 5.32
N ILE A 81 12.05 18.01 5.69
CA ILE A 81 12.32 17.36 6.97
C ILE A 81 12.06 18.32 8.14
N SER A 82 12.45 19.59 8.01
CA SER A 82 12.14 20.59 9.01
C SER A 82 10.63 20.77 9.17
N GLN A 83 9.88 20.86 8.06
CA GLN A 83 8.42 20.90 8.08
C GLN A 83 7.85 19.66 8.79
N ILE A 84 8.31 18.45 8.48
CA ILE A 84 7.82 17.22 9.13
C ILE A 84 8.05 17.27 10.66
N ARG A 85 9.20 17.78 11.09
CA ARG A 85 9.53 17.90 12.52
C ARG A 85 8.72 18.99 13.23
N LYS A 86 8.46 20.13 12.58
CA LYS A 86 7.96 21.35 13.24
C LYS A 86 6.51 21.71 12.94
N ASP A 87 5.95 21.28 11.81
CA ASP A 87 4.57 21.61 11.46
C ASP A 87 3.59 20.97 12.44
N LYS A 88 2.74 21.79 13.05
CA LYS A 88 1.72 21.37 14.01
C LYS A 88 0.46 20.83 13.31
N ASN A 89 0.34 21.01 11.99
CA ASN A 89 -0.77 20.45 11.22
C ASN A 89 -0.52 19.00 10.87
N LEU A 90 -1.35 18.12 11.42
CA LEU A 90 -1.19 16.67 11.25
C LEU A 90 -1.26 16.22 9.80
N ILE A 91 -2.19 16.77 9.02
CA ILE A 91 -2.40 16.39 7.62
C ILE A 91 -1.22 16.87 6.76
N ALA A 92 -0.78 18.11 6.92
CA ALA A 92 0.38 18.64 6.20
C ALA A 92 1.67 17.88 6.55
N LYS A 93 1.84 17.52 7.83
CA LYS A 93 2.95 16.68 8.29
C LYS A 93 2.92 15.31 7.59
N TYR A 94 1.76 14.64 7.58
CA TYR A 94 1.57 13.35 6.91
C TYR A 94 1.89 13.42 5.42
N VAL A 95 1.34 14.39 4.70
CA VAL A 95 1.55 14.54 3.25
C VAL A 95 3.03 14.81 2.93
N SER A 96 3.70 15.62 3.75
CA SER A 96 5.13 15.93 3.57
C SER A 96 6.00 14.71 3.83
N PHE A 97 5.70 13.95 4.89
CA PHE A 97 6.37 12.70 5.20
C PHE A 97 6.17 11.65 4.11
N TYR A 98 4.93 11.48 3.63
CA TYR A 98 4.61 10.58 2.52
C TYR A 98 5.38 10.94 1.24
N LYS A 99 5.43 12.23 0.88
CA LYS A 99 6.18 12.71 -0.31
C LYS A 99 7.69 12.47 -0.17
N LEU A 100 8.24 12.67 1.03
CA LEU A 100 9.65 12.41 1.30
C LEU A 100 9.96 10.90 1.20
N LEU A 101 9.11 10.04 1.77
CA LEU A 101 9.24 8.59 1.62
C LEU A 101 9.10 8.13 0.16
N ASP A 102 8.17 8.71 -0.61
CA ASP A 102 8.02 8.41 -2.04
C ASP A 102 9.29 8.78 -2.82
N THR A 103 9.90 9.93 -2.51
CA THR A 103 11.18 10.35 -3.09
C THR A 103 12.29 9.33 -2.80
N GLU A 104 12.36 8.86 -1.55
CA GLU A 104 13.34 7.84 -1.17
C GLU A 104 13.09 6.49 -1.84
N LYS A 105 11.83 6.05 -1.92
CA LYS A 105 11.46 4.82 -2.64
C LYS A 105 11.85 4.91 -4.12
N MET A 106 11.59 6.04 -4.78
CA MET A 106 11.97 6.25 -6.18
C MET A 106 13.49 6.19 -6.37
N ARG A 107 14.27 6.81 -5.45
CA ARG A 107 15.74 6.72 -5.45
C ARG A 107 16.23 5.27 -5.36
N LEU A 108 15.62 4.47 -4.48
CA LEU A 108 15.95 3.05 -4.32
C LEU A 108 15.50 2.21 -5.53
N LEU A 109 14.38 2.57 -6.18
CA LEU A 109 13.91 1.87 -7.39
C LEU A 109 14.79 2.15 -8.61
N ASP A 110 15.37 3.35 -8.71
CA ASP A 110 16.36 3.66 -9.75
C ASP A 110 17.63 2.82 -9.60
N ASN A 111 18.04 2.50 -8.38
CA ASN A 111 19.17 1.60 -8.13
C ASN A 111 18.97 0.80 -6.83
N LEU A 112 18.56 -0.46 -6.98
CA LEU A 112 18.24 -1.38 -5.88
C LEU A 112 19.44 -1.74 -4.98
N ASN A 113 20.68 -1.46 -5.44
CA ASN A 113 21.89 -1.65 -4.64
C ASN A 113 22.10 -0.52 -3.61
N LEU A 114 21.38 0.59 -3.73
CA LEU A 114 21.43 1.66 -2.75
C LEU A 114 20.77 1.22 -1.44
N GLU A 115 21.31 1.70 -0.33
CA GLU A 115 20.69 1.57 0.99
C GLU A 115 19.83 2.78 1.29
N PRO A 116 18.75 2.63 2.09
CA PRO A 116 18.01 3.77 2.61
C PRO A 116 18.94 4.75 3.33
N THR A 117 18.70 6.04 3.12
CA THR A 117 19.49 7.09 3.77
C THR A 117 19.26 7.09 5.27
N GLU A 118 20.32 7.33 6.05
CA GLU A 118 20.23 7.40 7.51
C GLU A 118 19.23 8.46 7.97
N GLU A 119 19.16 9.59 7.28
CA GLU A 119 18.24 10.67 7.61
C GLU A 119 16.76 10.24 7.54
N ILE A 120 16.39 9.38 6.59
CA ILE A 120 15.03 8.83 6.48
C ILE A 120 14.76 7.80 7.57
N ILE A 121 15.75 6.94 7.86
CA ILE A 121 15.65 5.94 8.92
C ILE A 121 15.42 6.62 10.27
N ASP A 122 16.20 7.67 10.55
CA ASP A 122 16.19 8.39 11.81
C ASP A 122 14.91 9.20 11.96
N LEU A 123 14.49 9.90 10.91
CA LEU A 123 13.23 10.62 10.91
C LEU A 123 12.03 9.69 11.13
N TYR A 124 12.01 8.51 10.51
CA TYR A 124 10.93 7.54 10.73
C TYR A 124 10.86 7.12 12.20
N TYR A 125 12.01 6.80 12.80
CA TYR A 125 12.09 6.42 14.21
C TYR A 125 11.73 7.58 15.15
N GLU A 126 12.18 8.81 14.86
CA GLU A 126 11.82 10.02 15.60
C GLU A 126 10.29 10.18 15.67
N LEU A 127 9.60 10.03 14.53
CA LEU A 127 8.15 10.13 14.46
C LEU A 127 7.44 8.96 15.17
N LEU A 128 7.98 7.74 15.07
CA LEU A 128 7.42 6.58 15.79
C LEU A 128 7.55 6.72 17.31
N SER A 129 8.61 7.39 17.77
CA SER A 129 8.90 7.62 19.19
C SER A 129 8.22 8.87 19.75
N ASP A 130 7.67 9.74 18.91
CA ASP A 130 6.88 10.90 19.33
C ASP A 130 5.52 10.44 19.89
N GLU A 131 5.43 10.35 21.21
CA GLU A 131 4.24 9.91 21.92
C GLU A 131 3.03 10.78 21.63
N ASN A 132 3.21 12.09 21.52
CA ASN A 132 2.12 13.01 21.24
C ASN A 132 1.59 12.81 19.81
N LEU A 133 2.49 12.59 18.85
CA LEU A 133 2.08 12.21 17.49
C LEU A 133 1.36 10.87 17.47
N MET A 134 1.89 9.85 18.15
CA MET A 134 1.28 8.51 18.19
C MET A 134 -0.07 8.49 18.92
N GLU A 135 -0.25 9.28 19.98
CA GLU A 135 -1.52 9.46 20.67
C GLU A 135 -2.56 10.20 19.80
N ASN A 136 -2.13 11.15 18.98
CA ASN A 136 -3.02 11.91 18.12
C ASN A 136 -3.37 11.17 16.82
N ALA A 137 -2.39 10.56 16.16
CA ALA A 137 -2.50 10.02 14.81
C ALA A 137 -2.53 8.48 14.74
N GLY A 138 -1.95 7.80 15.73
CA GLY A 138 -1.73 6.36 15.71
C GLY A 138 -0.66 5.92 14.72
N GLY A 139 -0.34 4.63 14.72
CA GLY A 139 0.72 4.06 13.88
C GLY A 139 0.44 4.12 12.37
N GLN A 140 -0.83 4.25 11.95
CA GLN A 140 -1.15 4.35 10.51
C GLN A 140 -0.55 5.59 9.84
N PHE A 141 -0.24 6.64 10.60
CA PHE A 141 0.49 7.82 10.14
C PHE A 141 1.80 7.45 9.42
N LEU A 142 2.46 6.38 9.86
CA LEU A 142 3.76 5.94 9.37
C LEU A 142 3.69 4.81 8.34
N THR A 143 2.51 4.55 7.76
CA THR A 143 2.36 3.44 6.80
C THR A 143 3.26 3.65 5.57
N ILE A 144 4.15 2.69 5.30
CA ILE A 144 4.92 2.63 4.05
C ILE A 144 4.12 1.86 3.01
N PHE A 145 3.53 2.57 2.06
CA PHE A 145 2.76 1.97 0.97
C PHE A 145 3.67 1.41 -0.13
N GLU A 146 3.24 0.29 -0.73
CA GLU A 146 3.87 -0.33 -1.91
C GLU A 146 3.41 0.36 -3.20
N SER A 147 3.50 1.68 -3.23
CA SER A 147 3.12 2.53 -4.35
C SER A 147 3.97 3.79 -4.37
N VAL A 148 4.13 4.38 -5.54
CA VAL A 148 4.65 5.73 -5.72
C VAL A 148 3.82 6.43 -6.80
N ASP A 149 3.82 7.75 -6.75
CA ASP A 149 3.06 8.57 -7.71
C ASP A 149 3.66 8.62 -9.12
N GLU A 150 4.96 8.36 -9.25
CA GLU A 150 5.66 8.44 -10.53
C GLU A 150 5.34 7.22 -11.41
N ARG A 151 4.80 7.48 -12.60
CA ARG A 151 4.30 6.46 -13.53
C ARG A 151 5.39 5.46 -13.91
N LYS A 152 6.64 5.95 -14.08
CA LYS A 152 7.82 5.11 -14.35
C LYS A 152 7.97 3.94 -13.38
N PHE A 153 7.54 4.09 -12.13
CA PHE A 153 7.79 3.12 -11.06
C PHE A 153 6.53 2.45 -10.50
N ALA A 154 5.35 3.04 -10.72
CA ALA A 154 4.09 2.65 -10.08
C ALA A 154 3.67 1.17 -10.32
N HIS A 155 4.21 0.53 -11.37
CA HIS A 155 3.87 -0.83 -11.79
C HIS A 155 5.04 -1.83 -11.70
N HIS A 156 6.09 -1.50 -10.93
CA HIS A 156 7.18 -2.41 -10.59
C HIS A 156 6.93 -3.11 -9.26
N TYR A 157 6.03 -4.10 -9.22
CA TYR A 157 5.44 -4.61 -7.98
C TYR A 157 6.44 -5.35 -7.10
N THR A 158 7.23 -6.27 -7.66
CA THR A 158 8.27 -7.00 -6.92
C THR A 158 9.37 -6.06 -6.43
N LYS A 159 9.82 -5.11 -7.26
CA LYS A 159 10.85 -4.13 -6.86
C LYS A 159 10.35 -3.24 -5.72
N MET A 160 9.12 -2.74 -5.81
CA MET A 160 8.50 -1.92 -4.77
C MET A 160 8.36 -2.68 -3.45
N TYR A 161 7.96 -3.96 -3.50
CA TYR A 161 7.92 -4.82 -2.33
C TYR A 161 9.29 -4.92 -1.66
N TYR A 162 10.37 -5.17 -2.43
CA TYR A 162 11.71 -5.24 -1.87
C TYR A 162 12.21 -3.90 -1.33
N VAL A 163 11.89 -2.78 -1.98
CA VAL A 163 12.23 -1.43 -1.48
C VAL A 163 11.55 -1.15 -0.14
N LYS A 164 10.25 -1.45 -0.01
CA LYS A 164 9.55 -1.33 1.28
C LYS A 164 10.17 -2.24 2.33
N LYS A 165 10.44 -3.51 1.99
CA LYS A 165 11.06 -4.47 2.92
C LYS A 165 12.42 -3.93 3.40
N LYS A 166 13.24 -3.42 2.49
CA LYS A 166 14.56 -2.83 2.77
C LYS A 166 14.46 -1.64 3.73
N LEU A 167 13.53 -0.71 3.48
CA LEU A 167 13.26 0.41 4.40
C LEU A 167 12.89 -0.08 5.80
N MET A 168 11.93 -1.00 5.90
CA MET A 168 11.49 -1.54 7.19
C MET A 168 12.62 -2.28 7.92
N GLU A 169 13.42 -3.06 7.19
CA GLU A 169 14.55 -3.82 7.73
C GLU A 169 15.67 -2.90 8.21
N SER A 170 16.01 -1.85 7.47
CA SER A 170 17.02 -0.87 7.91
C SER A 170 16.58 -0.13 9.18
N ILE A 171 15.31 0.27 9.28
CA ILE A 171 14.75 0.88 10.49
C ILE A 171 14.76 -0.12 11.66
N GLY A 172 14.25 -1.33 11.42
CA GLY A 172 14.18 -2.40 12.41
C GLY A 172 15.57 -2.78 12.95
N LYS A 173 16.59 -2.87 12.09
CA LYS A 173 17.97 -3.19 12.49
C LYS A 173 18.62 -2.07 13.29
N LYS A 174 18.51 -0.82 12.83
CA LYS A 174 19.16 0.33 13.50
C LYS A 174 18.59 0.57 14.90
N TYR A 175 17.26 0.44 15.06
CA TYR A 175 16.55 0.76 16.29
C TYR A 175 15.88 -0.47 16.94
N LYS A 176 16.48 -1.66 16.79
CA LYS A 176 15.86 -2.93 17.23
C LYS A 176 15.41 -2.87 18.70
N LYS A 177 16.30 -2.40 19.58
CA LYS A 177 16.05 -2.36 21.02
C LYS A 177 14.94 -1.36 21.35
N GLU A 178 15.01 -0.18 20.77
CA GLU A 178 14.09 0.92 21.00
C GLU A 178 12.69 0.60 20.44
N ILE A 179 12.60 -0.02 19.27
CA ILE A 179 11.33 -0.49 18.69
C ILE A 179 10.72 -1.59 19.55
N LEU A 180 11.54 -2.48 20.14
CA LEU A 180 11.04 -3.48 21.09
C LEU A 180 10.49 -2.83 22.37
N GLU A 181 11.15 -1.80 22.88
CA GLU A 181 10.64 -1.00 24.01
C GLU A 181 9.30 -0.33 23.67
N ILE A 182 9.17 0.24 22.46
CA ILE A 182 7.90 0.79 21.96
C ILE A 182 6.84 -0.32 21.87
N TYR A 183 7.14 -1.46 21.26
CA TYR A 183 6.21 -2.59 21.19
C TYR A 183 5.69 -2.98 22.58
N ASN A 184 6.59 -3.18 23.54
CA ASN A 184 6.24 -3.55 24.91
C ASN A 184 5.39 -2.48 25.59
N LYS A 185 5.75 -1.20 25.47
CA LYS A 185 5.00 -0.07 26.02
C LYS A 185 3.56 -0.03 25.51
N TYR A 186 3.36 -0.30 24.22
CA TYR A 186 2.05 -0.29 23.58
C TYR A 186 1.28 -1.62 23.71
N ASN A 187 1.94 -2.69 24.16
CA ASN A 187 1.35 -3.99 24.46
C ASN A 187 0.86 -4.13 25.92
N VAL A 188 0.56 -3.01 26.57
CA VAL A 188 -0.05 -2.95 27.90
C VAL A 188 -1.48 -2.40 27.78
N PRO A 189 -2.48 -2.95 28.52
CA PRO A 189 -3.84 -2.42 28.58
C PRO A 189 -3.86 -0.92 28.91
N CYS A 190 -4.87 -0.22 28.39
CA CYS A 190 -5.06 1.20 28.59
C CYS A 190 -6.51 1.51 28.97
N GLN A 191 -6.73 2.66 29.61
CA GLN A 191 -8.04 3.11 30.04
C GLN A 191 -8.18 4.62 29.82
N GLY A 192 -9.27 5.02 29.16
CA GLY A 192 -9.71 6.41 29.04
C GLY A 192 -10.76 6.76 30.10
N LYS A 193 -11.29 7.99 30.08
CA LYS A 193 -12.26 8.46 31.08
C LYS A 193 -13.64 7.79 30.90
N ASN A 194 -13.93 7.30 29.69
CA ASN A 194 -15.15 6.60 29.35
C ASN A 194 -14.88 5.50 28.30
N TYR A 195 -15.89 4.70 27.99
CA TYR A 195 -15.78 3.60 27.03
C TYR A 195 -15.30 4.06 25.64
N VAL A 196 -15.86 5.14 25.09
CA VAL A 196 -15.52 5.62 23.74
C VAL A 196 -14.08 6.11 23.67
N GLU A 197 -13.64 6.86 24.69
CA GLU A 197 -12.27 7.33 24.80
C GLU A 197 -11.29 6.15 24.96
N THR A 198 -11.63 5.17 25.81
CA THR A 198 -10.85 3.92 25.93
C THR A 198 -10.70 3.22 24.59
N LYS A 199 -11.79 3.07 23.81
CA LYS A 199 -11.72 2.42 22.49
C LYS A 199 -10.90 3.20 21.47
N SER A 200 -10.98 4.53 21.48
CA SER A 200 -10.13 5.38 20.64
C SER A 200 -8.64 5.17 20.97
N ILE A 201 -8.28 5.17 22.25
CA ILE A 201 -6.90 4.97 22.71
C ILE A 201 -6.43 3.55 22.36
N GLU A 202 -7.24 2.52 22.62
CA GLU A 202 -6.93 1.12 22.27
C GLU A 202 -6.63 0.96 20.78
N ILE A 203 -7.43 1.58 19.90
CA ILE A 203 -7.24 1.50 18.44
C ILE A 203 -5.88 2.09 18.05
N LYS A 204 -5.57 3.31 18.50
CA LYS A 204 -4.30 3.98 18.16
C LYS A 204 -3.10 3.23 18.72
N ARG A 205 -3.16 2.81 19.99
CA ARG A 205 -2.09 2.03 20.62
C ARG A 205 -1.83 0.73 19.87
N ARG A 206 -2.90 0.05 19.46
CA ARG A 206 -2.81 -1.15 18.65
C ARG A 206 -2.15 -0.92 17.30
N GLN A 207 -2.45 0.21 16.63
CA GLN A 207 -1.77 0.56 15.38
C GLN A 207 -0.26 0.75 15.59
N VAL A 208 0.15 1.43 16.66
CA VAL A 208 1.58 1.64 16.98
C VAL A 208 2.26 0.31 17.31
N LYS A 209 1.64 -0.51 18.16
CA LYS A 209 2.13 -1.85 18.51
C LYS A 209 2.36 -2.71 17.28
N ASN A 210 1.35 -2.81 16.41
CA ASN A 210 1.43 -3.66 15.21
C ASN A 210 2.42 -3.11 14.18
N LEU A 211 2.61 -1.79 14.11
CA LEU A 211 3.66 -1.20 13.31
C LEU A 211 5.06 -1.55 13.85
N ALA A 212 5.28 -1.40 15.15
CA ALA A 212 6.53 -1.77 15.80
C ALA A 212 6.85 -3.26 15.58
N LEU A 213 5.87 -4.15 15.77
CA LEU A 213 6.04 -5.58 15.50
C LEU A 213 6.35 -5.86 14.02
N SER A 214 5.76 -5.11 13.09
CA SER A 214 6.02 -5.26 11.66
C SER A 214 7.45 -4.85 11.27
N LEU A 215 8.00 -3.80 11.90
CA LEU A 215 9.40 -3.40 11.73
C LEU A 215 10.35 -4.47 12.29
N LEU A 216 10.08 -4.98 13.49
CA LEU A 216 10.87 -6.07 14.07
C LEU A 216 10.81 -7.32 13.18
N ALA A 217 9.62 -7.73 12.74
CA ALA A 217 9.42 -8.90 11.91
C ALA A 217 10.24 -8.89 10.62
N SER A 218 10.55 -7.70 10.07
CA SER A 218 11.37 -7.57 8.87
C SER A 218 12.83 -8.01 9.04
N ILE A 219 13.34 -8.07 10.29
CA ILE A 219 14.69 -8.55 10.63
C ILE A 219 14.77 -10.09 10.55
N ASP A 220 13.63 -10.77 10.72
CA ASP A 220 13.47 -12.22 10.49
C ASP A 220 14.39 -13.12 11.34
N THR A 221 14.51 -12.83 12.64
CA THR A 221 15.30 -13.63 13.60
C THR A 221 14.42 -14.46 14.53
N GLN A 222 14.98 -15.54 15.09
CA GLN A 222 14.26 -16.49 15.94
C GLN A 222 13.64 -15.84 17.20
N ASP A 223 14.32 -14.88 17.82
CA ASP A 223 13.78 -14.13 18.97
C ASP A 223 12.53 -13.33 18.59
N ILE A 224 12.49 -12.77 17.38
CA ILE A 224 11.35 -12.01 16.88
C ILE A 224 10.20 -12.94 16.47
N HIS A 225 10.51 -14.11 15.91
CA HIS A 225 9.50 -15.15 15.65
C HIS A 225 8.76 -15.53 16.94
N ASN A 226 9.46 -15.63 18.07
CA ASN A 226 8.85 -15.93 19.36
C ASN A 226 7.91 -14.81 19.81
N ILE A 227 8.30 -13.54 19.68
CA ILE A 227 7.43 -12.39 20.01
C ILE A 227 6.16 -12.37 19.15
N ILE A 228 6.29 -12.65 17.84
CA ILE A 228 5.14 -12.73 16.93
C ILE A 228 4.18 -13.83 17.37
N LYS A 229 4.69 -15.01 17.75
CA LYS A 229 3.89 -16.12 18.28
C LYS A 229 3.18 -15.76 19.59
N GLU A 230 3.88 -15.12 20.52
CA GLU A 230 3.29 -14.65 21.77
C GLU A 230 2.10 -13.73 21.51
N GLN A 231 2.21 -12.80 20.55
CA GLN A 231 1.07 -11.97 20.16
C GLN A 231 -0.06 -12.78 19.51
N LEU A 232 0.27 -13.73 18.63
CA LEU A 232 -0.70 -14.57 17.94
C LEU A 232 -1.54 -15.41 18.93
N GLU A 233 -0.90 -15.93 19.96
CA GLU A 233 -1.51 -16.83 20.94
C GLU A 233 -2.16 -16.07 22.09
N GLY A 234 -1.49 -15.05 22.63
CA GLY A 234 -1.85 -14.38 23.87
C GLY A 234 -2.71 -13.13 23.75
N SER A 235 -2.88 -12.53 22.55
CA SER A 235 -3.71 -11.33 22.43
C SER A 235 -5.21 -11.64 22.53
N ASP A 236 -6.03 -10.70 23.00
CA ASP A 236 -7.50 -10.77 22.91
C ASP A 236 -8.05 -10.05 21.67
N SER A 237 -7.19 -9.30 20.97
CA SER A 237 -7.57 -8.49 19.80
C SER A 237 -7.40 -9.30 18.51
N ALA A 238 -8.49 -9.47 17.76
CA ALA A 238 -8.47 -10.13 16.45
C ALA A 238 -7.47 -9.47 15.49
N THR A 239 -7.38 -8.13 15.48
CA THR A 239 -6.43 -7.38 14.66
C THR A 239 -4.97 -7.74 14.97
N ASP A 240 -4.63 -7.99 16.24
CA ASP A 240 -3.26 -8.33 16.64
C ASP A 240 -2.90 -9.75 16.22
N LYS A 241 -3.85 -10.69 16.39
CA LYS A 241 -3.70 -12.07 15.93
C LYS A 241 -3.53 -12.14 14.42
N LEU A 242 -4.37 -11.41 13.67
CA LEU A 242 -4.29 -11.37 12.21
C LEU A 242 -2.98 -10.74 11.73
N THR A 243 -2.53 -9.65 12.38
CA THR A 243 -1.23 -9.05 12.08
C THR A 243 -0.10 -10.03 12.36
N ALA A 244 -0.08 -10.63 13.55
CA ALA A 244 0.95 -11.59 13.95
C ALA A 244 0.98 -12.82 13.02
N PHE A 245 -0.19 -13.37 12.66
CA PHE A 245 -0.28 -14.47 11.71
C PHE A 245 0.28 -14.09 10.34
N SER A 246 -0.09 -12.91 9.82
CA SER A 246 0.43 -12.42 8.55
C SER A 246 1.95 -12.25 8.59
N LEU A 247 2.51 -11.70 9.68
CA LEU A 247 3.96 -11.56 9.83
C LEU A 247 4.66 -12.92 9.91
N TYR A 248 4.11 -13.86 10.70
CA TYR A 248 4.66 -15.20 10.85
C TYR A 248 4.64 -16.00 9.54
N LEU A 249 3.57 -15.85 8.75
CA LEU A 249 3.45 -16.51 7.45
C LEU A 249 4.50 -16.02 6.44
N ASN A 250 4.97 -14.78 6.58
CA ASN A 250 5.97 -14.17 5.72
C ASN A 250 7.41 -14.30 6.26
N SER A 251 7.61 -15.00 7.37
CA SER A 251 8.93 -15.17 8.00
C SER A 251 9.64 -16.46 7.55
N SER A 252 10.90 -16.59 7.93
CA SER A 252 11.71 -17.80 7.74
C SER A 252 11.50 -18.86 8.83
N ALA A 253 10.45 -18.74 9.66
CA ALA A 253 10.24 -19.64 10.80
C ALA A 253 10.06 -21.10 10.36
N ARG A 254 10.76 -22.02 11.04
CA ARG A 254 10.80 -23.45 10.66
C ARG A 254 9.46 -24.16 10.82
N ASP A 255 8.69 -23.78 11.83
CA ASP A 255 7.40 -24.38 12.15
C ASP A 255 6.21 -23.57 11.58
N LYS A 256 6.46 -22.69 10.60
CA LYS A 256 5.43 -21.91 9.90
C LYS A 256 4.23 -22.75 9.45
N MET A 257 4.47 -23.96 8.94
CA MET A 257 3.40 -24.84 8.46
C MET A 257 2.55 -25.42 9.60
N GLU A 258 3.13 -25.60 10.79
CA GLU A 258 2.40 -26.05 11.98
C GLU A 258 1.49 -24.93 12.48
N VAL A 259 2.03 -23.71 12.60
CA VAL A 259 1.25 -22.52 12.95
C VAL A 259 0.12 -22.27 11.95
N LEU A 260 0.40 -22.39 10.64
CA LEU A 260 -0.63 -22.26 9.61
C LEU A 260 -1.78 -23.25 9.83
N LYS A 261 -1.47 -24.53 10.10
CA LYS A 261 -2.50 -25.55 10.36
C LYS A 261 -3.31 -25.22 11.63
N LEU A 262 -2.67 -24.75 12.69
CA LEU A 262 -3.35 -24.36 13.92
C LEU A 262 -4.32 -23.19 13.69
N VAL A 263 -3.88 -22.18 12.93
CA VAL A 263 -4.73 -21.02 12.60
C VAL A 263 -5.86 -21.40 11.66
N GLU A 264 -5.62 -22.28 10.68
CA GLU A 264 -6.64 -22.84 9.79
C GLU A 264 -7.76 -23.53 10.59
N GLU A 265 -7.39 -24.44 11.50
CA GLU A 265 -8.32 -25.19 12.35
C GLU A 265 -9.17 -24.30 13.26
N ARG A 266 -8.60 -23.18 13.74
CA ARG A 266 -9.34 -22.18 14.52
C ARG A 266 -10.26 -21.37 13.62
N SER A 267 -9.78 -20.95 12.46
CA SER A 267 -10.47 -20.02 11.56
C SER A 267 -11.68 -20.66 10.90
N ARG A 268 -11.61 -21.94 10.52
CA ARG A 268 -12.74 -22.66 9.88
C ARG A 268 -13.99 -22.79 10.74
N LYS A 269 -13.90 -22.53 12.05
CA LYS A 269 -15.03 -22.57 12.99
C LYS A 269 -15.88 -21.30 12.96
N ASN A 270 -15.44 -20.23 12.30
CA ASN A 270 -16.15 -18.96 12.23
C ASN A 270 -15.99 -18.34 10.82
N LEU A 271 -17.10 -17.98 10.17
CA LEU A 271 -17.08 -17.47 8.78
C LEU A 271 -16.25 -16.19 8.60
N VAL A 272 -16.28 -15.27 9.57
CA VAL A 272 -15.52 -14.01 9.51
C VAL A 272 -14.03 -14.26 9.71
N SER A 273 -13.68 -15.14 10.65
CA SER A 273 -12.29 -15.57 10.86
C SER A 273 -11.75 -16.33 9.64
N TRP A 274 -12.56 -17.18 9.02
CA TRP A 274 -12.22 -17.89 7.79
C TRP A 274 -11.95 -16.94 6.62
N GLU A 275 -12.82 -15.95 6.40
CA GLU A 275 -12.60 -14.93 5.37
C GLU A 275 -11.29 -14.16 5.60
N SER A 276 -11.01 -13.76 6.84
CA SER A 276 -9.76 -13.07 7.21
C SER A 276 -8.53 -13.96 7.02
N PHE A 277 -8.63 -15.25 7.34
CA PHE A 277 -7.59 -16.24 7.11
C PHE A 277 -7.29 -16.38 5.61
N LEU A 278 -8.31 -16.60 4.78
CA LEU A 278 -8.17 -16.70 3.32
C LEU A 278 -7.52 -15.44 2.73
N ALA A 279 -7.90 -14.25 3.20
CA ALA A 279 -7.32 -12.99 2.76
C ALA A 279 -5.81 -12.94 3.05
N ILE A 280 -5.37 -13.31 4.27
CA ILE A 280 -3.95 -13.36 4.65
C ILE A 280 -3.20 -14.39 3.81
N ILE A 281 -3.76 -15.58 3.61
CA ILE A 281 -3.16 -16.61 2.76
C ILE A 281 -2.97 -16.08 1.33
N SER A 282 -3.88 -15.27 0.81
CA SER A 282 -3.84 -14.84 -0.59
C SER A 282 -2.94 -13.64 -0.83
N SER A 283 -2.82 -12.76 0.16
CA SER A 283 -1.97 -11.57 0.10
C SER A 283 -0.52 -11.80 0.54
N ASN A 284 -0.18 -13.01 1.03
CA ASN A 284 1.17 -13.28 1.53
C ASN A 284 2.23 -13.24 0.41
N SER A 285 3.48 -13.01 0.81
CA SER A 285 4.61 -12.74 -0.07
C SER A 285 5.68 -13.84 -0.03
N SER A 286 5.47 -14.91 0.75
CA SER A 286 6.44 -15.99 0.91
C SER A 286 6.72 -16.72 -0.41
N GLU A 287 7.78 -17.53 -0.46
CA GLU A 287 8.07 -18.31 -1.67
C GLU A 287 7.03 -19.42 -1.89
N ASP A 288 6.49 -19.98 -0.81
CA ASP A 288 5.49 -21.04 -0.80
C ASP A 288 4.03 -20.55 -0.90
N THR A 289 3.79 -19.26 -1.20
CA THR A 289 2.44 -18.65 -1.29
C THR A 289 1.47 -19.51 -2.11
N LEU A 290 1.84 -19.88 -3.35
CA LEU A 290 0.95 -20.65 -4.24
C LEU A 290 0.74 -22.09 -3.76
N LYS A 291 1.76 -22.71 -3.17
CA LYS A 291 1.63 -24.05 -2.57
C LYS A 291 0.61 -24.03 -1.43
N ILE A 292 0.67 -22.99 -0.59
CA ILE A 292 -0.27 -22.80 0.51
C ILE A 292 -1.68 -22.53 -0.04
N ILE A 293 -1.84 -21.61 -0.99
CA ILE A 293 -3.15 -21.29 -1.60
C ILE A 293 -3.79 -22.55 -2.19
N LYS A 294 -3.07 -23.33 -2.99
CA LYS A 294 -3.58 -24.57 -3.60
C LYS A 294 -4.00 -25.59 -2.55
N LYS A 295 -3.24 -25.71 -1.45
CA LYS A 295 -3.59 -26.60 -0.33
C LYS A 295 -4.90 -26.17 0.33
N ILE A 296 -5.07 -24.88 0.62
CA ILE A 296 -6.27 -24.34 1.26
C ILE A 296 -7.48 -24.40 0.31
N GLU A 297 -7.30 -24.12 -0.99
CA GLU A 297 -8.34 -24.24 -2.02
C GLU A 297 -8.87 -25.69 -2.12
N SER A 298 -8.01 -26.67 -1.85
CA SER A 298 -8.38 -28.10 -1.89
C SER A 298 -8.98 -28.61 -0.57
N SER A 299 -9.12 -27.76 0.45
CA SER A 299 -9.65 -28.15 1.75
C SER A 299 -11.18 -28.21 1.76
N ASP A 300 -11.75 -29.08 2.60
CA ASP A 300 -13.20 -29.20 2.79
C ASP A 300 -13.85 -27.92 3.36
N SER A 301 -13.04 -27.01 3.93
CA SER A 301 -13.52 -25.75 4.50
C SER A 301 -13.71 -24.66 3.45
N PHE A 302 -13.00 -24.75 2.31
CA PHE A 302 -13.11 -23.79 1.22
C PHE A 302 -14.31 -24.11 0.34
N ARG A 303 -15.17 -23.11 0.10
CA ARG A 303 -16.37 -23.27 -0.73
C ARG A 303 -16.36 -22.25 -1.85
N ILE A 304 -16.04 -22.68 -3.07
CA ILE A 304 -15.98 -21.77 -4.21
C ILE A 304 -17.34 -21.14 -4.52
N GLU A 305 -18.45 -21.74 -4.14
CA GLU A 305 -19.80 -21.20 -4.32
C GLU A 305 -20.05 -19.96 -3.44
N GLN A 306 -19.26 -19.79 -2.36
CA GLN A 306 -19.41 -18.67 -1.43
C GLN A 306 -18.65 -17.44 -1.93
N SER A 307 -19.37 -16.34 -2.15
CA SER A 307 -18.79 -15.09 -2.65
C SER A 307 -17.71 -14.51 -1.72
N ASN A 308 -17.79 -14.74 -0.41
CA ASN A 308 -16.76 -14.32 0.54
C ASN A 308 -15.46 -15.11 0.33
N ASP A 309 -15.53 -16.43 0.22
CA ASP A 309 -14.38 -17.29 -0.07
C ASP A 309 -13.75 -16.93 -1.42
N GLN A 310 -14.56 -16.70 -2.46
CA GLN A 310 -14.06 -16.30 -3.77
C GLN A 310 -13.29 -14.96 -3.71
N ARG A 311 -13.85 -13.95 -3.02
CA ARG A 311 -13.22 -12.62 -2.88
C ARG A 311 -11.95 -12.71 -2.04
N ALA A 312 -12.02 -13.38 -0.89
CA ALA A 312 -10.90 -13.48 0.04
C ALA A 312 -9.74 -14.33 -0.50
N LEU A 313 -10.02 -15.36 -1.31
CA LEU A 313 -8.97 -16.16 -1.95
C LEU A 313 -8.51 -15.54 -3.28
N TYR A 314 -9.38 -15.52 -4.29
CA TYR A 314 -8.95 -15.24 -5.66
C TYR A 314 -8.77 -13.75 -5.95
N VAL A 315 -9.66 -12.88 -5.46
CA VAL A 315 -9.53 -11.43 -5.73
C VAL A 315 -8.34 -10.87 -4.96
N GLN A 316 -8.15 -11.27 -3.70
CA GLN A 316 -6.96 -10.86 -2.93
C GLN A 316 -5.67 -11.38 -3.58
N PHE A 317 -5.63 -12.62 -4.06
CA PHE A 317 -4.48 -13.12 -4.81
C PHE A 317 -4.25 -12.32 -6.10
N ALA A 318 -5.32 -12.00 -6.85
CA ALA A 318 -5.20 -11.18 -8.06
C ALA A 318 -4.51 -9.83 -7.77
N HIS A 319 -4.85 -9.19 -6.65
CA HIS A 319 -4.22 -7.93 -6.22
C HIS A 319 -2.79 -8.06 -5.69
N ASN A 320 -2.33 -9.27 -5.37
CA ASN A 320 -0.94 -9.58 -5.04
C ASN A 320 -0.08 -9.64 -6.32
N ARG A 321 0.00 -8.53 -7.06
CA ARG A 321 0.53 -8.47 -8.44
C ARG A 321 1.96 -8.94 -8.61
N LYS A 322 2.80 -8.77 -7.57
CA LYS A 322 4.17 -9.32 -7.54
C LYS A 322 4.19 -10.86 -7.66
N LYS A 323 3.13 -11.54 -7.23
CA LYS A 323 2.93 -12.98 -7.43
C LYS A 323 2.03 -13.22 -8.63
N SER A 324 0.85 -12.62 -8.68
CA SER A 324 -0.19 -12.97 -9.65
C SER A 324 0.10 -12.55 -11.09
N LEU A 325 0.92 -11.51 -11.31
CA LEU A 325 1.26 -11.00 -12.65
C LEU A 325 2.73 -11.23 -13.00
N GLU A 326 3.64 -11.05 -12.03
CA GLU A 326 5.08 -11.06 -12.31
C GLU A 326 5.72 -12.45 -12.24
N THR A 327 5.06 -13.48 -11.68
CA THR A 327 5.54 -14.86 -11.74
C THR A 327 4.74 -15.71 -12.72
N GLU A 328 5.40 -16.67 -13.37
CA GLU A 328 4.76 -17.59 -14.31
C GLU A 328 3.65 -18.42 -13.63
N GLU A 329 3.99 -19.09 -12.52
CA GLU A 329 3.03 -19.88 -11.76
C GLU A 329 1.82 -19.07 -11.28
N GLY A 330 2.05 -17.79 -10.94
CA GLY A 330 1.00 -16.90 -10.47
C GLY A 330 0.07 -16.47 -11.60
N ARG A 331 0.61 -16.18 -12.78
CA ARG A 331 -0.18 -15.93 -14.00
C ARG A 331 -1.05 -17.12 -14.35
N ASP A 332 -0.49 -18.33 -14.30
CA ASP A 332 -1.23 -19.56 -14.59
C ASP A 332 -2.33 -19.84 -13.57
N PHE A 333 -2.04 -19.67 -12.28
CA PHE A 333 -3.06 -19.80 -11.24
C PHE A 333 -4.17 -18.77 -11.46
N LEU A 334 -3.85 -17.49 -11.63
CA LEU A 334 -4.83 -16.42 -11.83
C LEU A 334 -5.69 -16.66 -13.07
N LYS A 335 -5.08 -17.05 -14.20
CA LYS A 335 -5.79 -17.41 -15.44
C LYS A 335 -6.84 -18.50 -15.18
N ASN A 336 -6.42 -19.61 -14.57
CA ASN A 336 -7.30 -20.74 -14.29
C ASN A 336 -8.40 -20.37 -13.28
N SER A 337 -8.06 -19.58 -12.26
CA SER A 337 -9.04 -19.05 -11.30
C SER A 337 -10.08 -18.17 -11.98
N ILE A 338 -9.69 -17.26 -12.89
CA ILE A 338 -10.62 -16.41 -13.62
C ILE A 338 -11.54 -17.24 -14.52
N ILE A 339 -11.01 -18.23 -15.25
CA ILE A 339 -11.82 -19.12 -16.10
C ILE A 339 -12.82 -19.91 -15.24
N LYS A 340 -12.38 -20.48 -14.12
CA LYS A 340 -13.23 -21.20 -13.16
C LYS A 340 -14.33 -20.29 -12.61
N LEU A 341 -13.96 -19.11 -12.11
CA LEU A 341 -14.89 -18.14 -11.54
C LEU A 341 -15.86 -17.57 -12.56
N SER A 342 -15.46 -17.40 -13.82
CA SER A 342 -16.34 -16.87 -14.87
C SER A 342 -17.62 -17.71 -15.04
N LYS A 343 -17.55 -19.01 -14.76
CA LYS A 343 -18.68 -19.95 -14.84
C LYS A 343 -19.57 -19.94 -13.60
N ILE A 344 -19.09 -19.39 -12.48
CA ILE A 344 -19.74 -19.45 -11.16
C ILE A 344 -20.26 -18.06 -10.77
N ASN A 345 -19.40 -17.05 -10.90
CA ASN A 345 -19.67 -15.68 -10.49
C ASN A 345 -18.84 -14.70 -11.34
N GLU A 346 -19.43 -14.22 -12.44
CA GLU A 346 -18.80 -13.24 -13.32
C GLU A 346 -18.40 -11.95 -12.60
N TYR A 347 -19.15 -11.50 -11.59
CA TYR A 347 -18.82 -10.28 -10.85
C TYR A 347 -17.47 -10.40 -10.13
N THR A 348 -17.23 -11.54 -9.46
CA THR A 348 -15.95 -11.79 -8.80
C THR A 348 -14.83 -11.97 -9.83
N ALA A 349 -15.07 -12.70 -10.92
CA ALA A 349 -14.10 -12.87 -12.00
C ALA A 349 -13.69 -11.53 -12.64
N VAL A 350 -14.65 -10.61 -12.84
CA VAL A 350 -14.39 -9.26 -13.35
C VAL A 350 -13.52 -8.44 -12.39
N ASN A 351 -13.71 -8.58 -11.07
CA ASN A 351 -12.84 -7.90 -10.12
C ASN A 351 -11.42 -8.46 -10.10
N ALA A 352 -11.27 -9.78 -10.27
CA ALA A 352 -9.94 -10.40 -10.40
C ALA A 352 -9.23 -9.99 -11.69
N ILE A 353 -9.89 -9.99 -12.86
CA ILE A 353 -9.24 -9.69 -14.15
C ILE A 353 -8.87 -8.20 -14.32
N LYS A 354 -9.46 -7.28 -13.55
CA LYS A 354 -9.11 -5.83 -13.63
C LYS A 354 -7.65 -5.53 -13.27
N VAL A 355 -6.95 -6.44 -12.60
CA VAL A 355 -5.55 -6.22 -12.21
C VAL A 355 -4.60 -6.11 -13.42
N PHE A 356 -5.02 -6.58 -14.60
CA PHE A 356 -4.32 -6.43 -15.87
C PHE A 356 -4.47 -5.02 -16.50
N GLY A 357 -5.05 -4.04 -15.78
CA GLY A 357 -5.38 -2.71 -16.33
C GLY A 357 -4.19 -1.84 -16.76
N ASN A 358 -2.96 -2.18 -16.37
CA ASN A 358 -1.78 -1.34 -16.60
C ASN A 358 -0.62 -2.13 -17.23
N ILE A 359 -0.91 -3.09 -18.12
CA ILE A 359 0.13 -3.93 -18.75
C ILE A 359 1.21 -3.08 -19.42
N ASP A 360 0.83 -2.04 -20.17
CA ASP A 360 1.77 -1.17 -20.89
C ASP A 360 2.68 -0.37 -19.95
N ASP A 361 2.26 -0.14 -18.71
CA ASP A 361 3.07 0.54 -17.69
C ASP A 361 3.99 -0.43 -16.91
N MET A 362 3.81 -1.74 -17.07
CA MET A 362 4.70 -2.75 -16.49
C MET A 362 5.98 -2.92 -17.31
N GLU A 363 6.99 -3.56 -16.72
CA GLU A 363 8.23 -3.91 -17.43
C GLU A 363 7.94 -4.76 -18.68
N GLU A 364 8.60 -4.41 -19.79
CA GLU A 364 8.38 -5.02 -21.11
C GLU A 364 8.45 -6.56 -21.12
N LYS A 365 9.33 -7.15 -20.30
CA LYS A 365 9.47 -8.60 -20.15
C LYS A 365 8.15 -9.30 -19.78
N TYR A 366 7.19 -8.60 -19.17
CA TYR A 366 5.89 -9.17 -18.80
C TYR A 366 4.82 -9.03 -19.88
N HIS A 367 5.00 -8.14 -20.87
CA HIS A 367 3.96 -7.76 -21.83
C HIS A 367 3.38 -8.97 -22.57
N LEU A 368 4.23 -9.77 -23.22
CA LEU A 368 3.79 -10.91 -24.03
C LEU A 368 2.99 -11.93 -23.22
N ASP A 369 3.47 -12.28 -22.02
CA ASP A 369 2.83 -13.28 -21.18
C ASP A 369 1.50 -12.80 -20.62
N LEU A 370 1.39 -11.52 -20.25
CA LEU A 370 0.16 -10.94 -19.75
C LEU A 370 -0.92 -10.83 -20.84
N ILE A 371 -0.53 -10.47 -22.06
CA ILE A 371 -1.44 -10.52 -23.22
C ILE A 371 -1.87 -11.96 -23.51
N LYS A 372 -0.93 -12.91 -23.49
CA LYS A 372 -1.25 -14.34 -23.64
C LYS A 372 -2.29 -14.81 -22.63
N VAL A 373 -2.17 -14.43 -21.35
CA VAL A 373 -3.16 -14.78 -20.33
C VAL A 373 -4.56 -14.28 -20.69
N LEU A 374 -4.70 -13.02 -21.12
CA LEU A 374 -6.00 -12.48 -21.52
C LEU A 374 -6.57 -13.20 -22.75
N VAL A 375 -5.72 -13.53 -23.73
CA VAL A 375 -6.11 -14.29 -24.94
C VAL A 375 -6.56 -15.71 -24.56
N ASP A 376 -5.83 -16.39 -23.69
CA ASP A 376 -6.18 -17.75 -23.23
C ASP A 376 -7.51 -17.74 -22.47
N ILE A 377 -7.75 -16.72 -21.62
CA ILE A 377 -9.04 -16.53 -20.94
C ILE A 377 -10.16 -16.38 -21.97
N MET A 378 -10.01 -15.47 -22.94
CA MET A 378 -11.03 -15.22 -23.97
C MET A 378 -11.28 -16.45 -24.85
N SER A 379 -10.25 -17.24 -25.13
CA SER A 379 -10.36 -18.48 -25.92
C SER A 379 -11.04 -19.61 -25.15
N SER A 380 -11.03 -19.55 -23.82
CA SER A 380 -11.58 -20.58 -22.93
C SER A 380 -13.01 -20.32 -22.47
N ILE A 381 -13.58 -19.15 -22.81
CA ILE A 381 -14.92 -18.72 -22.42
C ILE A 381 -15.73 -18.29 -23.65
N SER A 382 -17.07 -18.37 -23.55
CA SER A 382 -17.96 -17.85 -24.60
C SER A 382 -18.43 -16.45 -24.23
N GLN A 383 -18.39 -15.51 -25.18
CA GLN A 383 -18.95 -14.18 -25.01
C GLN A 383 -20.46 -14.22 -24.67
N GLU A 384 -21.20 -15.18 -25.23
CA GLU A 384 -22.64 -15.32 -24.97
C GLU A 384 -22.92 -15.77 -23.54
N LYS A 385 -22.10 -16.67 -23.00
CA LYS A 385 -22.30 -17.26 -21.67
C LYS A 385 -21.65 -16.47 -20.54
N MET A 386 -20.51 -15.83 -20.81
CA MET A 386 -19.74 -15.05 -19.84
C MET A 386 -19.36 -13.67 -20.41
N PRO A 387 -20.37 -12.84 -20.77
CA PRO A 387 -20.16 -11.56 -21.45
C PRO A 387 -19.35 -10.56 -20.62
N SER A 388 -19.50 -10.56 -19.30
CA SER A 388 -18.88 -9.56 -18.43
C SER A 388 -17.36 -9.77 -18.36
N VAL A 389 -16.94 -11.02 -18.20
CA VAL A 389 -15.51 -11.39 -18.19
C VAL A 389 -14.91 -11.20 -19.58
N TYR A 390 -15.58 -11.69 -20.63
CA TYR A 390 -15.11 -11.58 -22.01
C TYR A 390 -14.91 -10.13 -22.44
N ASN A 391 -15.92 -9.27 -22.23
CA ASN A 391 -15.83 -7.86 -22.61
C ASN A 391 -14.81 -7.09 -21.76
N THR A 392 -14.60 -7.50 -20.51
CA THR A 392 -13.54 -6.89 -19.69
C THR A 392 -12.15 -7.28 -20.19
N ALA A 393 -11.91 -8.56 -20.51
CA ALA A 393 -10.67 -9.00 -21.13
C ALA A 393 -10.40 -8.26 -22.45
N ARG A 394 -11.42 -8.13 -23.32
CA ARG A 394 -11.32 -7.36 -24.57
C ARG A 394 -10.94 -5.90 -24.33
N ARG A 395 -11.57 -5.21 -23.37
CA ARG A 395 -11.23 -3.82 -23.01
C ARG A 395 -9.80 -3.69 -22.49
N LEU A 396 -9.33 -4.66 -21.70
CA LEU A 396 -7.96 -4.68 -21.18
C LEU A 396 -6.94 -4.85 -22.30
N LEU A 397 -7.21 -5.71 -23.28
CA LEU A 397 -6.39 -5.83 -24.50
C LEU A 397 -6.36 -4.50 -25.27
N ILE A 398 -7.51 -3.87 -25.51
CA ILE A 398 -7.60 -2.55 -26.18
C ILE A 398 -6.84 -1.47 -25.40
N GLY A 399 -6.87 -1.52 -24.07
CA GLY A 399 -6.19 -0.59 -23.18
C GLY A 399 -4.68 -0.80 -23.06
N ALA A 400 -4.12 -1.83 -23.70
CA ALA A 400 -2.68 -2.14 -23.70
C ALA A 400 -2.12 -2.22 -25.14
N PRO A 401 -2.23 -1.14 -25.95
CA PRO A 401 -1.85 -1.16 -27.36
C PRO A 401 -0.37 -1.50 -27.59
N VAL A 402 0.55 -1.11 -26.71
CA VAL A 402 1.98 -1.38 -26.86
C VAL A 402 2.26 -2.87 -26.70
N ALA A 403 1.75 -3.48 -25.63
CA ALA A 403 1.92 -4.91 -25.37
C ALA A 403 1.19 -5.76 -26.43
N VAL A 404 0.00 -5.35 -26.86
CA VAL A 404 -0.72 -6.01 -27.96
C VAL A 404 0.04 -5.94 -29.27
N GLY A 405 0.65 -4.80 -29.60
CA GLY A 405 1.48 -4.66 -30.81
C GLY A 405 2.61 -5.69 -30.84
N LYS A 406 3.38 -5.79 -29.75
CA LYS A 406 4.46 -6.77 -29.60
C LYS A 406 3.96 -8.22 -29.69
N TYR A 407 2.79 -8.49 -29.11
CA TYR A 407 2.18 -9.81 -29.22
C TYR A 407 1.84 -10.15 -30.67
N LYS A 408 1.26 -9.22 -31.42
CA LYS A 408 0.90 -9.41 -32.84
C LYS A 408 2.10 -9.64 -33.73
N GLU A 409 3.19 -8.92 -33.52
CA GLU A 409 4.44 -9.12 -34.26
C GLU A 409 4.99 -10.54 -34.11
N ARG A 410 4.78 -11.16 -32.94
CA ARG A 410 5.30 -12.50 -32.63
C ARG A 410 4.34 -13.64 -32.95
N TYR A 411 3.04 -13.45 -32.73
CA TYR A 411 2.03 -14.51 -32.77
C TYR A 411 0.90 -14.27 -33.79
N GLY A 412 0.90 -13.15 -34.50
CA GLY A 412 -0.10 -12.77 -35.49
C GLY A 412 -1.31 -12.03 -34.91
N GLU A 413 -2.29 -11.74 -35.78
CA GLU A 413 -3.44 -10.91 -35.45
C GLU A 413 -4.36 -11.51 -34.38
N LEU A 414 -4.90 -10.64 -33.53
CA LEU A 414 -5.85 -11.01 -32.47
C LEU A 414 -7.30 -10.85 -32.98
N ASN A 415 -7.95 -11.97 -33.25
CA ASN A 415 -9.35 -11.98 -33.72
C ASN A 415 -10.35 -11.38 -32.70
N PHE A 416 -9.97 -11.30 -31.42
CA PHE A 416 -10.81 -10.82 -30.33
C PHE A 416 -10.97 -9.28 -30.27
N ILE A 417 -10.07 -8.53 -30.90
CA ILE A 417 -10.01 -7.06 -30.82
C ILE A 417 -10.71 -6.39 -32.01
N LYS A 418 -11.13 -7.18 -33.02
CA LYS A 418 -11.87 -6.67 -34.18
C LYS A 418 -13.22 -6.05 -33.79
#